data_AF-A0A371H8N3-F1
#
_entry.id   AF-A0A371H8N3-F1
#
_cell.length_a   1.000
_cell.length_b   1.000
_cell.length_c   1.000
_cell.angle_alpha   90.00
_cell.angle_beta   90.00
_cell.angle_gamma   90.00
#
_symmetry.space_group_name_H-M   'P 1'
#
loop_
_entity.id
_entity.type
_entity.pdbx_description
1 polymer ?
#
loop_
_entity_poly.entity_id
_entity_poly.type
_entity_poly.pdbx_seq_one_letter_code
_entity_poly.pdbx_strand_id
1 'polypeptide(L)'
;MIVDNQVSIAITLGKYKDEILCDVVPMKLSIPWEYDGKVTYDGVTNKISFVHMGNKDQIKMKQNRDEEKKERKERKSREKM
;
A
#
# COMPACT_ATOMS: atom_id res chain seq x y z
N MET A 1 17.11 -23.09 7.12
CA MET A 1 16.40 -21.84 7.45
C MET A 1 16.36 -21.76 8.96
N ILE A 2 17.00 -20.76 9.54
CA ILE A 2 16.98 -20.54 10.99
C ILE A 2 15.77 -19.66 11.24
N VAL A 3 14.79 -20.15 11.99
CA VAL A 3 13.64 -19.37 12.44
C VAL A 3 14.02 -18.83 13.81
N ASP A 4 14.29 -17.53 13.90
CA ASP A 4 14.78 -16.92 15.14
C ASP A 4 13.64 -16.61 16.14
N ASN A 5 12.40 -16.51 15.67
CA ASN A 5 11.24 -16.17 16.52
C ASN A 5 10.01 -16.98 16.12
N GLN A 6 9.31 -17.50 17.11
CA GLN A 6 8.08 -18.26 16.93
C GLN A 6 7.00 -17.68 17.84
N VAL A 7 5.78 -17.54 17.32
CA VAL A 7 4.65 -16.94 18.04
C VAL A 7 3.49 -17.93 18.03
N SER A 8 2.91 -18.19 19.19
CA SER A 8 1.67 -18.95 19.26
C SER A 8 0.48 -18.02 19.02
N ILE A 9 -0.41 -18.45 18.12
CA ILE A 9 -1.60 -17.71 17.72
C ILE A 9 -2.80 -18.59 18.06
N ALA A 10 -3.59 -18.13 19.03
CA ALA A 10 -4.88 -18.74 19.31
C ALA A 10 -5.89 -18.33 18.23
N ILE A 11 -6.40 -19.31 17.49
CA ILE A 11 -7.45 -19.12 16.49
C ILE A 11 -8.75 -19.68 17.04
N THR A 12 -9.81 -18.89 16.95
CA THR A 12 -11.15 -19.33 17.32
C THR A 12 -12.08 -19.23 16.12
N LEU A 13 -12.56 -20.37 15.64
CA LEU A 13 -13.53 -20.46 14.54
C LEU A 13 -14.85 -21.04 15.07
N GLY A 14 -15.78 -20.16 15.43
CA GLY A 14 -17.04 -20.55 16.05
C GLY A 14 -16.80 -21.28 17.38
N LYS A 15 -17.11 -22.58 17.43
CA LYS A 15 -16.88 -23.45 18.60
C LYS A 15 -15.46 -24.02 18.68
N TYR A 16 -14.71 -23.97 17.58
CA TYR A 16 -13.38 -24.53 17.52
C TYR A 16 -12.38 -23.51 18.07
N LYS A 17 -11.55 -23.97 18.99
CA LYS A 17 -10.41 -23.24 19.52
C LYS A 17 -9.18 -24.08 19.24
N ASP A 18 -8.21 -23.48 18.58
CA ASP A 18 -6.93 -24.11 18.32
C ASP A 18 -5.81 -23.11 18.55
N GLU A 19 -4.63 -23.60 18.88
CA GLU A 19 -3.45 -22.79 19.07
C GLU A 19 -2.39 -23.25 18.08
N ILE A 20 -2.09 -22.40 17.10
CA ILE A 20 -1.10 -22.70 16.07
C ILE A 20 0.21 -22.00 16.39
N LEU A 21 1.31 -22.69 16.12
CA LEU A 21 2.64 -22.17 16.33
C LEU A 21 3.17 -21.67 14.98
N CYS A 22 3.43 -20.36 14.88
CA CYS A 22 3.83 -19.72 13.63
C CYS A 22 5.25 -19.17 13.70
N ASP A 23 6.03 -19.51 12.68
CA ASP A 23 7.38 -18.99 12.49
C ASP A 23 7.31 -17.53 12.02
N VAL A 24 7.87 -16.61 12.81
CA VAL A 24 7.93 -15.19 12.47
C VAL A 24 9.20 -14.94 11.68
N VAL A 25 9.03 -14.85 10.36
CA VAL A 25 10.09 -14.36 9.48
C VAL A 25 9.96 -12.85 9.41
N PRO A 26 10.98 -12.06 9.80
CA PRO A 26 10.95 -10.62 9.65
C PRO A 26 10.85 -10.29 8.15
N MET A 27 9.63 -9.96 7.74
CA MET A 27 9.38 -9.51 6.39
C MET A 27 10.00 -8.11 6.28
N LYS A 28 11.15 -7.99 5.60
CA LYS A 28 11.40 -6.73 4.90
C LYS A 28 10.18 -6.58 4.00
N LEU A 29 9.36 -5.56 4.27
CA LEU A 29 8.31 -5.06 3.39
C LEU A 29 8.94 -4.50 2.11
N SER A 30 9.81 -5.29 1.45
CA SER A 30 10.00 -5.23 0.02
C SER A 30 8.60 -5.39 -0.52
N ILE A 31 8.11 -4.29 -1.03
CA ILE A 31 6.69 -4.06 -1.18
C ILE A 31 6.16 -5.21 -2.06
N PRO A 32 4.99 -5.81 -1.79
CA PRO A 32 4.47 -6.90 -2.60
C PRO A 32 4.44 -6.61 -4.12
N TRP A 33 4.39 -5.32 -4.51
CA TRP A 33 4.49 -4.86 -5.90
C TRP A 33 5.90 -4.95 -6.51
N GLU A 34 6.95 -5.09 -5.70
CA GLU A 34 8.36 -4.88 -6.10
C GLU A 34 8.97 -6.21 -6.55
N TYR A 35 8.38 -7.31 -6.09
CA TYR A 35 8.70 -8.66 -6.55
C TYR A 35 8.22 -8.90 -7.98
N ASP A 36 7.13 -8.24 -8.38
CA ASP A 36 6.74 -8.18 -9.77
C ASP A 36 7.72 -7.21 -10.45
N GLY A 37 8.90 -7.70 -10.84
CA GLY A 37 10.08 -6.92 -11.30
C GLY A 37 9.86 -6.04 -12.54
N LYS A 38 8.60 -5.82 -12.91
CA LYS A 38 8.12 -4.94 -13.96
C LYS A 38 7.47 -3.67 -13.41
N VAL A 39 7.27 -3.53 -12.10
CA VAL A 39 6.65 -2.36 -11.47
C VAL A 39 7.72 -1.35 -11.04
N THR A 40 7.63 -0.11 -11.50
CA THR A 40 8.47 1.03 -11.08
C THR A 40 7.60 2.09 -10.43
N TYR A 41 7.97 2.50 -9.22
CA TYR A 41 7.31 3.58 -8.48
C TYR A 41 8.14 4.87 -8.50
N ASP A 42 7.53 5.96 -8.96
CA ASP A 42 8.07 7.32 -8.85
C ASP A 42 7.38 8.04 -7.68
N GLY A 43 8.11 8.14 -6.55
CA GLY A 43 7.64 8.76 -5.31
C GLY A 43 7.46 10.28 -5.37
N VAL A 44 8.02 10.96 -6.38
CA VAL A 44 7.85 12.42 -6.55
C VAL A 44 6.49 12.72 -7.17
N THR A 45 6.11 11.95 -8.19
CA THR A 45 4.87 12.19 -8.93
C THR A 45 3.74 11.23 -8.55
N ASN A 46 3.98 10.36 -7.56
CA ASN A 46 3.08 9.28 -7.11
C ASN A 46 2.52 8.49 -8.30
N LYS A 47 3.42 8.12 -9.21
CA LYS A 47 3.13 7.33 -10.40
C LYS A 47 3.65 5.92 -10.22
N ILE A 48 2.84 4.95 -10.59
CA ILE A 48 3.20 3.54 -10.66
C ILE A 48 3.17 3.16 -12.13
N SER A 49 4.24 2.57 -12.64
CA SER A 49 4.30 2.05 -14.01
C SER A 49 4.61 0.57 -13.98
N PHE A 50 3.92 -0.23 -14.80
CA PHE A 50 4.12 -1.67 -14.86
C PHE A 50 3.92 -2.22 -16.28
N VAL A 51 4.47 -3.40 -16.56
CA VAL A 51 4.30 -4.07 -17.86
C VAL A 51 3.38 -5.26 -17.72
N HIS A 52 2.19 -5.18 -18.33
CA HIS A 52 1.21 -6.26 -18.36
C HIS A 52 1.02 -6.74 -19.80
N MET A 53 1.20 -8.05 -20.03
CA MET A 53 1.06 -8.68 -21.36
C MET A 53 1.88 -8.01 -22.49
N GLY A 54 3.02 -7.40 -22.17
CA GLY A 54 3.89 -6.71 -23.13
C GLY A 54 3.55 -5.23 -23.34
N ASN A 55 2.46 -4.74 -22.76
CA ASN A 55 2.08 -3.33 -22.78
C ASN A 55 2.54 -2.63 -21.49
N LYS A 56 3.01 -1.39 -21.61
CA LYS A 56 3.42 -0.58 -20.46
C LYS A 56 2.25 0.29 -20.00
N ASP A 57 1.70 -0.05 -18.84
CA ASP A 57 0.62 0.69 -18.20
C ASP A 57 1.17 1.64 -17.13
N GLN A 58 0.49 2.78 -16.95
CA GLN A 58 0.85 3.81 -15.99
C GLN A 58 -0.38 4.26 -15.21
N ILE A 59 -0.32 4.12 -13.89
CA ILE A 59 -1.33 4.62 -12.96
C ILE A 59 -0.78 5.86 -12.29
N LYS A 60 -1.47 6.99 -12.46
CA LYS A 60 -1.19 8.22 -11.72
C LYS A 60 -2.20 8.35 -10.59
N MET A 61 -1.73 8.27 -9.35
CA MET A 61 -2.56 8.63 -8.20
C MET A 61 -2.88 10.12 -8.30
N LYS A 62 -4.17 10.51 -8.27
CA LYS A 62 -4.55 11.92 -8.17
C LYS A 62 -4.06 12.44 -6.81
N GLN A 63 -3.11 13.36 -6.81
CA GLN A 63 -2.85 14.17 -5.63
C GLN A 63 -3.97 15.22 -5.55
N ASN A 64 -5.01 14.93 -4.78
CA ASN A 64 -6.11 15.87 -4.51
C ASN A 64 -5.62 17.19 -3.85
N ARG A 65 -4.33 17.34 -3.53
CA ARG A 65 -3.76 18.50 -2.84
C ARG A 65 -3.92 19.82 -3.58
N ASP A 66 -3.84 19.85 -4.90
CA ASP A 66 -3.93 21.12 -5.65
C ASP A 66 -5.37 21.51 -6.00
N GLU A 67 -6.23 20.52 -6.28
CA GLU A 67 -7.68 20.72 -6.43
C GLU A 67 -8.31 21.18 -5.11
N GLU A 68 -7.96 20.53 -3.99
CA GLU A 68 -8.44 20.91 -2.65
C GLU A 68 -7.94 22.31 -2.25
N LYS A 69 -6.68 22.66 -2.56
CA LYS A 69 -6.16 24.02 -2.32
C LYS A 69 -6.89 25.08 -3.16
N LYS A 70 -7.26 24.77 -4.40
CA LYS A 70 -8.01 25.67 -5.28
C LYS A 70 -9.41 25.90 -4.74
N GLU A 71 -10.14 24.82 -4.39
CA GLU A 71 -11.46 24.92 -3.76
C GLU A 71 -11.42 25.68 -2.43
N ARG A 72 -10.39 25.48 -1.61
CA ARG A 72 -10.23 26.17 -0.33
C ARG A 72 -9.97 27.67 -0.51
N LYS A 73 -9.22 28.06 -1.54
CA LYS A 73 -9.03 29.48 -1.91
C LYS A 73 -10.35 30.10 -2.39
N GLU A 74 -11.10 29.36 -3.19
CA GLU A 74 -12.40 29.81 -3.74
C GLU A 74 -13.50 29.93 -2.68
N ARG A 75 -13.54 29.03 -1.70
CA ARG A 75 -14.43 29.17 -0.53
C ARG A 75 -14.09 30.40 0.30
N LYS A 76 -12.80 30.60 0.61
CA LYS A 76 -12.33 31.77 1.36
C LYS A 76 -12.57 33.10 0.64
N SER A 77 -12.60 33.14 -0.69
CA SER A 77 -12.95 34.35 -1.43
C SER A 77 -14.45 34.64 -1.40
N ARG A 78 -15.30 33.60 -1.35
CA ARG A 78 -16.76 33.76 -1.23
C ARG A 78 -17.19 34.17 0.18
N GLU A 79 -16.50 33.69 1.23
CA GLU A 79 -16.78 34.08 2.63
C GLU A 79 -16.26 35.49 2.99
N LYS A 80 -15.37 36.07 2.17
CA LYS A 80 -14.83 37.43 2.36
C LYS A 80 -15.62 38.50 1.60
N MET A 81 -16.65 38.12 0.86
CA MET A 81 -17.54 39.02 0.12
C MET A 81 -18.82 39.27 0.92
#